data_AF-X1NSH2-F1
#
_entry.id   AF-X1NSH2-F1
#
_cell.length_a   1.000
_cell.length_b   1.000
_cell.length_c   1.000
_cell.angle_alpha   90.00
_cell.angle_beta   90.00
_cell.angle_gamma   90.00
#
_symmetry.space_group_name_H-M   'P 1'
#
loop_
_entity.id
_entity.type
_entity.pdbx_description
1 polymer ?
#
loop_
_entity_poly.entity_id
_entity_poly.type
_entity_poly.pdbx_seq_one_letter_code
_entity_poly.pdbx_strand_id
1 'polypeptide(L)'
;LRSLKYLKDDDTLDYVKQMAHEMDFREKSKREKEAILKFLASTKSGEISAFLQSILKKGKIFFPYKTNETRLCAVSALGVMATPEAADILKLGIKIRNKAIRTACKFALGKIASEKELEKYTKKEQKEDTKEEPKEDSNEEQSA
;
A
#
# COMPACT_ATOMS: atom_id res chain seq x y z
N LEU A 1 -20.03 15.59 -9.49
CA LEU A 1 -19.28 14.55 -10.26
C LEU A 1 -18.49 13.63 -9.31
N ARG A 2 -19.19 12.87 -8.45
CA ARG A 2 -18.60 11.87 -7.54
C ARG A 2 -19.39 10.57 -7.70
N SER A 3 -18.95 9.67 -8.58
CA SER A 3 -19.47 8.28 -8.62
C SER A 3 -18.74 7.34 -9.57
N LEU A 4 -17.89 7.79 -10.50
CA LEU A 4 -17.20 6.90 -11.45
C LEU A 4 -15.99 6.12 -10.87
N LYS A 5 -15.58 6.39 -9.63
CA LYS A 5 -14.41 5.73 -9.02
C LYS A 5 -14.72 4.36 -8.40
N TYR A 6 -16.00 4.09 -8.08
CA TYR A 6 -16.42 2.87 -7.38
C TYR A 6 -16.88 1.74 -8.31
N LEU A 7 -17.35 2.06 -9.51
CA LEU A 7 -17.86 1.04 -10.46
C LEU A 7 -16.76 0.27 -11.18
N LYS A 8 -15.51 0.75 -11.16
CA LYS A 8 -14.39 0.13 -11.88
C LYS A 8 -13.56 -0.84 -11.02
N ASP A 9 -13.67 -0.70 -9.70
CA ASP A 9 -12.89 -1.51 -8.76
C ASP A 9 -13.45 -2.94 -8.65
N ASP A 10 -14.77 -3.12 -8.74
CA ASP A 10 -15.43 -4.42 -8.61
C ASP A 10 -15.13 -5.32 -9.83
N ASP A 11 -15.25 -4.78 -11.05
CA ASP A 11 -14.88 -5.48 -12.30
C ASP A 11 -13.38 -5.82 -12.35
N THR A 12 -12.52 -4.91 -11.86
CA THR A 12 -11.07 -5.14 -11.81
C THR A 12 -10.73 -6.23 -10.82
N LEU A 13 -11.40 -6.26 -9.66
CA LEU A 13 -11.20 -7.29 -8.65
C LEU A 13 -11.72 -8.65 -9.13
N ASP A 14 -12.87 -8.71 -9.78
CA ASP A 14 -13.43 -9.96 -10.30
C ASP A 14 -12.61 -10.51 -11.48
N TYR A 15 -12.12 -9.64 -12.38
CA TYR A 15 -11.14 -10.02 -13.39
C TYR A 15 -9.85 -10.57 -12.77
N VAL A 16 -9.42 -10.02 -11.64
CA VAL A 16 -8.20 -10.44 -10.92
C VAL A 16 -8.41 -11.73 -10.14
N LYS A 17 -9.58 -11.93 -9.52
CA LYS A 17 -9.98 -13.20 -8.93
C LYS A 17 -10.02 -14.27 -10.02
N GLN A 18 -10.61 -13.95 -11.18
CA GLN A 18 -10.59 -14.83 -12.36
C GLN A 18 -9.16 -15.15 -12.79
N MET A 19 -8.29 -14.15 -13.00
CA MET A 19 -6.88 -14.38 -13.33
C MET A 19 -6.13 -15.21 -12.28
N ALA A 20 -6.41 -15.02 -10.99
CA ALA A 20 -5.77 -15.80 -9.92
C ALA A 20 -6.29 -17.24 -9.83
N HIS A 21 -7.53 -17.48 -10.27
CA HIS A 21 -8.15 -18.81 -10.39
C HIS A 21 -7.79 -19.51 -11.71
N GLU A 22 -7.44 -18.75 -12.75
CA GLU A 22 -6.91 -19.26 -14.01
C GLU A 22 -5.58 -19.99 -13.75
N MET A 23 -5.44 -21.16 -14.36
CA MET A 23 -4.21 -21.95 -14.31
C MET A 23 -3.00 -21.14 -14.82
N ASP A 24 -3.23 -20.11 -15.62
CA ASP A 24 -2.21 -19.23 -16.18
C ASP A 24 -1.45 -18.39 -15.15
N PHE A 25 -2.08 -17.93 -14.05
CA PHE A 25 -1.32 -17.15 -13.04
C PHE A 25 -0.26 -17.99 -12.33
N ARG A 26 -0.47 -19.30 -12.24
CA ARG A 26 0.54 -20.24 -11.71
C ARG A 26 1.75 -20.35 -12.63
N GLU A 27 1.51 -20.45 -13.93
CA GLU A 27 2.55 -20.62 -14.95
C GLU A 27 3.31 -19.33 -15.25
N LYS A 28 2.74 -18.16 -14.88
CA LYS A 28 3.44 -16.87 -14.97
C LYS A 28 4.75 -16.86 -14.19
N SER A 29 5.72 -16.13 -14.73
CA SER A 29 6.99 -15.90 -14.06
C SER A 29 6.81 -15.16 -12.73
N LYS A 30 7.78 -15.29 -11.83
CA LYS A 30 7.83 -14.51 -10.58
C LYS A 30 7.65 -13.01 -10.82
N ARG A 31 8.25 -12.47 -11.88
CA ARG A 31 8.21 -11.04 -12.22
C ARG A 31 6.79 -10.61 -12.59
N GLU A 32 6.10 -11.39 -13.41
CA GLU A 32 4.71 -11.11 -13.78
C GLU A 32 3.77 -11.21 -12.58
N LYS A 33 3.90 -12.27 -11.77
CA LYS A 33 3.14 -12.41 -10.53
C LYS A 33 3.32 -11.18 -9.63
N GLU A 34 4.57 -10.74 -9.44
CA GLU A 34 4.88 -9.57 -8.62
C GLU A 34 4.31 -8.28 -9.21
N ALA A 35 4.43 -8.07 -10.52
CA ALA A 35 3.92 -6.88 -11.19
C ALA A 35 2.39 -6.77 -11.07
N ILE A 36 1.67 -7.88 -11.32
CA ILE A 36 0.21 -7.95 -11.18
C ILE A 36 -0.19 -7.62 -9.74
N LEU A 37 0.41 -8.30 -8.74
CA LEU A 37 0.04 -8.07 -7.35
C LEU A 37 0.37 -6.65 -6.87
N LYS A 38 1.48 -6.06 -7.34
CA LYS A 38 1.82 -4.66 -7.02
C LYS A 38 0.89 -3.66 -7.67
N PHE A 39 0.48 -3.91 -8.93
CA PHE A 39 -0.50 -3.07 -9.60
C PHE A 39 -1.81 -3.03 -8.79
N LEU A 40 -2.28 -4.18 -8.32
CA LEU A 40 -3.46 -4.25 -7.47
C LEU A 40 -3.28 -3.52 -6.15
N ALA A 41 -2.14 -3.72 -5.48
CA ALA A 41 -1.82 -3.03 -4.24
C ALA A 41 -1.83 -1.50 -4.39
N SER A 42 -1.52 -0.97 -5.58
CA SER A 42 -1.54 0.48 -5.83
C SER A 42 -2.92 1.12 -5.68
N THR A 43 -4.00 0.33 -5.82
CA THR A 43 -5.39 0.77 -5.61
C THR A 43 -5.70 1.10 -4.15
N LYS A 44 -4.91 0.56 -3.20
CA LYS A 44 -5.07 0.72 -1.75
C LYS A 44 -6.48 0.35 -1.23
N SER A 45 -7.17 -0.57 -1.91
CA SER A 45 -8.47 -1.07 -1.48
C SER A 45 -8.35 -2.08 -0.32
N GLY A 46 -9.32 -2.04 0.60
CA GLY A 46 -9.45 -3.01 1.70
C GLY A 46 -9.67 -4.44 1.19
N GLU A 47 -10.36 -4.60 0.06
CA GLU A 47 -10.60 -5.90 -0.56
C GLU A 47 -9.31 -6.51 -1.11
N ILE A 48 -8.45 -5.69 -1.74
CA ILE A 48 -7.12 -6.11 -2.18
C ILE A 48 -6.25 -6.47 -0.97
N SER A 49 -6.37 -5.74 0.13
CA SER A 49 -5.69 -6.09 1.38
C SER A 49 -6.08 -7.48 1.87
N ALA A 50 -7.38 -7.79 1.89
CA ALA A 50 -7.90 -9.10 2.26
C ALA A 50 -7.44 -10.20 1.28
N PHE A 51 -7.46 -9.92 -0.02
CA PHE A 51 -6.98 -10.85 -1.05
C PHE A 51 -5.49 -11.17 -0.89
N LEU A 52 -4.63 -10.16 -0.75
CA LEU A 52 -3.20 -10.34 -0.53
C LEU A 52 -2.91 -11.05 0.81
N GLN A 53 -3.68 -10.76 1.85
CA GLN A 53 -3.61 -11.49 3.12
C GLN A 53 -3.94 -12.97 2.91
N SER A 54 -4.96 -13.27 2.12
CA SER A 54 -5.32 -14.66 1.79
C SER A 54 -4.17 -15.37 1.09
N ILE A 55 -3.46 -14.70 0.16
CA ILE A 55 -2.29 -15.25 -0.54
C ILE A 55 -1.16 -15.54 0.45
N LEU A 56 -0.88 -14.60 1.36
CA LEU A 56 0.16 -14.73 2.37
C LEU A 56 -0.10 -15.88 3.36
N LYS A 57 -1.36 -16.04 3.79
CA LYS A 57 -1.80 -17.13 4.66
C LYS A 57 -1.75 -18.47 3.91
N LYS A 58 -1.10 -19.47 4.51
CA LYS A 58 -1.09 -20.86 3.99
C LYS A 58 -2.42 -21.54 4.33
N GLY A 59 -3.53 -21.02 3.80
CA GLY A 59 -4.87 -21.60 3.98
C GLY A 59 -5.13 -22.71 2.97
N LYS A 60 -5.64 -23.86 3.44
CA LYS A 60 -5.99 -25.03 2.62
C LYS A 60 -7.26 -24.85 1.78
N ILE A 61 -7.98 -23.74 1.94
CA ILE A 61 -9.40 -23.63 1.51
C ILE A 61 -9.59 -23.06 0.10
N PHE A 62 -8.61 -22.36 -0.48
CA PHE A 62 -8.77 -21.76 -1.83
C PHE A 62 -7.69 -22.12 -2.85
N PHE A 63 -6.49 -22.50 -2.42
CA PHE A 63 -5.37 -22.73 -3.33
C PHE A 63 -4.47 -23.85 -2.79
N PRO A 64 -4.71 -25.12 -3.20
CA PRO A 64 -3.91 -26.26 -2.77
C PRO A 64 -2.40 -26.16 -3.10
N TYR A 65 -1.99 -25.20 -3.94
CA TYR A 65 -0.65 -25.13 -4.53
C TYR A 65 0.11 -23.79 -4.33
N LYS A 66 -0.20 -22.99 -3.30
CA LYS A 66 0.54 -21.74 -3.02
C LYS A 66 2.05 -21.97 -2.83
N THR A 67 2.86 -21.55 -3.81
CA THR A 67 4.32 -21.54 -3.71
C THR A 67 4.79 -20.44 -2.75
N ASN A 68 5.94 -20.63 -2.10
CA ASN A 68 6.54 -19.57 -1.29
C ASN A 68 6.86 -18.33 -2.12
N GLU A 69 7.14 -18.50 -3.41
CA GLU A 69 7.31 -17.41 -4.37
C GLU A 69 6.10 -16.48 -4.41
N THR A 70 4.91 -17.02 -4.66
CA THR A 70 3.67 -16.21 -4.75
C THR A 70 3.39 -15.48 -3.44
N ARG A 71 3.71 -16.11 -2.30
CA ARG A 71 3.57 -15.50 -0.97
C ARG A 71 4.56 -14.34 -0.79
N LEU A 72 5.78 -14.47 -1.29
CA LEU A 72 6.76 -13.38 -1.27
C LEU A 72 6.34 -12.23 -2.19
N CYS A 73 5.77 -12.52 -3.36
CA CYS A 73 5.17 -11.50 -4.23
C CYS A 73 4.04 -10.74 -3.51
N ALA A 74 3.18 -11.44 -2.77
CA ALA A 74 2.14 -10.81 -1.96
C ALA A 74 2.72 -9.92 -0.84
N VAL A 75 3.80 -10.34 -0.18
CA VAL A 75 4.51 -9.49 0.80
C VAL A 75 5.06 -8.21 0.15
N SER A 76 5.66 -8.34 -1.04
CA SER A 76 6.16 -7.20 -1.82
C SER A 76 5.03 -6.22 -2.16
N ALA A 77 3.88 -6.74 -2.60
CA ALA A 77 2.69 -5.95 -2.90
C ALA A 77 2.11 -5.24 -1.68
N LEU A 78 1.98 -5.92 -0.54
CA LEU A 78 1.56 -5.31 0.73
C LEU A 78 2.51 -4.17 1.16
N GLY A 79 3.82 -4.33 0.92
CA GLY A 79 4.81 -3.29 1.14
C GLY A 79 4.58 -2.04 0.27
N VAL A 80 4.18 -2.21 -0.99
CA VAL A 80 3.84 -1.12 -1.91
C VAL A 80 2.51 -0.45 -1.55
N MET A 81 1.55 -1.22 -1.04
CA MET A 81 0.24 -0.70 -0.63
C MET A 81 0.39 0.37 0.47
N ALA A 82 1.33 0.16 1.40
CA ALA A 82 1.72 1.08 2.47
C ALA A 82 0.58 1.62 3.36
N THR A 83 -0.58 0.94 3.38
CA THR A 83 -1.71 1.29 4.24
C THR A 83 -1.54 0.74 5.66
N PRO A 84 -2.25 1.28 6.66
CA PRO A 84 -2.29 0.70 8.01
C PRO A 84 -2.70 -0.78 8.01
N GLU A 85 -3.70 -1.15 7.21
CA GLU A 85 -4.18 -2.52 7.07
C GLU A 85 -3.08 -3.43 6.49
N ALA A 86 -2.34 -2.94 5.49
CA ALA A 86 -1.18 -3.66 4.94
C ALA A 86 -0.14 -3.97 6.01
N ALA A 87 0.16 -2.97 6.85
CA ALA A 87 1.12 -3.12 7.94
C ALA A 87 0.65 -4.17 8.96
N ASP A 88 -0.64 -4.18 9.30
CA ASP A 88 -1.19 -5.17 10.23
C ASP A 88 -1.14 -6.60 9.65
N ILE A 89 -1.41 -6.75 8.35
CA ILE A 89 -1.23 -8.03 7.65
C ILE A 89 0.24 -8.48 7.69
N LEU A 90 1.18 -7.57 7.45
CA LEU A 90 2.61 -7.87 7.50
C LEU A 90 3.08 -8.26 8.91
N LYS A 91 2.53 -7.63 9.97
CA LYS A 91 2.79 -8.01 11.36
C LYS A 91 2.36 -9.45 11.65
N LEU A 92 1.21 -9.88 11.13
CA LEU A 92 0.79 -11.28 11.20
C LEU A 92 1.76 -12.19 10.43
N GLY A 93 2.26 -11.73 9.28
CA GLY A 93 3.25 -12.42 8.46
C GLY A 93 4.56 -12.74 9.17
N ILE A 94 4.97 -11.93 10.14
CA ILE A 94 6.18 -12.18 10.95
C ILE A 94 6.05 -13.46 11.79
N LYS A 95 4.83 -13.88 12.13
CA LYS A 95 4.58 -15.09 12.93
C LYS A 95 4.58 -16.38 12.09
N ILE A 96 4.71 -16.27 10.76
CA ILE A 96 4.73 -17.42 9.86
C ILE A 96 6.03 -18.22 10.04
N ARG A 97 5.92 -19.55 10.04
CA ARG A 97 7.04 -20.48 10.23
C ARG A 97 8.18 -20.29 9.22
N ASN A 98 7.84 -20.04 7.96
CA ASN A 98 8.79 -19.88 6.86
C ASN A 98 9.70 -18.64 7.09
N LYS A 99 11.02 -18.87 7.21
CA LYS A 99 12.03 -17.83 7.46
C LYS A 99 12.05 -16.75 6.37
N ALA A 100 12.01 -17.12 5.09
CA ALA A 100 12.07 -16.17 3.98
C ALA A 100 10.88 -15.21 4.02
N ILE A 101 9.68 -15.73 4.25
CA ILE A 101 8.46 -14.92 4.35
C ILE A 101 8.50 -14.01 5.57
N ARG A 102 8.93 -14.53 6.71
CA ARG A 102 9.09 -13.73 7.94
C ARG A 102 10.07 -12.57 7.74
N THR A 103 11.23 -12.83 7.14
CA THR A 103 12.22 -11.78 6.82
C THR A 103 11.67 -10.76 5.85
N ALA A 104 11.00 -11.20 4.78
CA ALA A 104 10.37 -10.29 3.82
C ALA A 104 9.31 -9.39 4.48
N CYS A 105 8.50 -9.93 5.41
CA CYS A 105 7.50 -9.14 6.13
C CYS A 105 8.14 -8.06 7.01
N LYS A 106 9.24 -8.40 7.72
CA LYS A 106 10.00 -7.42 8.50
C LYS A 106 10.58 -6.32 7.62
N PHE A 107 11.14 -6.68 6.47
CA PHE A 107 11.70 -5.73 5.51
C PHE A 107 10.64 -4.78 4.97
N ALA A 108 9.49 -5.31 4.54
CA ALA A 108 8.38 -4.51 4.03
C ALA A 108 7.83 -3.53 5.08
N LEU A 109 7.71 -3.96 6.36
CA LEU A 109 7.33 -3.08 7.45
C LEU A 109 8.33 -1.93 7.68
N GLY A 110 9.64 -2.23 7.61
CA GLY A 110 10.67 -1.21 7.68
C GLY A 110 10.51 -0.17 6.58
N LYS A 111 10.26 -0.61 5.34
CA LYS A 111 10.03 0.29 4.20
C LYS A 111 8.82 1.21 4.42
N ILE A 112 7.68 0.66 4.85
CA ILE A 112 6.47 1.45 5.13
C ILE A 112 6.74 2.49 6.23
N ALA A 113 7.48 2.11 7.27
CA ALA A 113 7.85 3.04 8.35
C ALA A 113 8.72 4.19 7.82
N SER A 114 9.75 3.89 7.02
CA SER A 114 10.61 4.92 6.42
C SER A 114 9.85 5.87 5.50
N GLU A 115 8.91 5.36 4.69
CA GLU A 115 8.09 6.17 3.79
C GLU A 115 7.15 7.11 4.57
N LYS A 116 6.53 6.62 5.65
CA LYS A 116 5.72 7.45 6.56
C LYS A 116 6.53 8.56 7.22
N GLU A 117 7.77 8.30 7.61
CA GLU A 117 8.62 9.35 8.16
C GLU A 117 8.94 10.40 7.08
N LEU A 118 9.24 9.99 5.85
CA LEU A 118 9.48 10.92 4.74
C LEU A 118 8.27 11.82 4.45
N GLU A 119 7.06 11.26 4.44
CA GLU A 119 5.81 12.02 4.26
C GLU A 119 5.54 13.04 5.38
N LYS A 120 6.05 12.81 6.60
CA LYS A 120 5.94 13.79 7.69
C LYS A 120 6.83 15.00 7.48
N TYR A 121 8.01 14.82 6.89
CA TYR A 121 8.93 15.93 6.61
C TYR A 121 8.39 16.83 5.48
N THR A 122 7.87 16.25 4.39
CA THR A 122 7.34 17.03 3.25
C THR A 122 6.08 17.85 3.59
N LYS A 123 5.29 17.41 4.57
CA LYS A 123 4.09 18.15 5.03
C LYS A 123 4.40 19.32 5.98
N LYS A 124 5.59 19.36 6.59
CA LYS A 124 5.99 20.44 7.51
C LYS A 124 6.40 21.71 6.76
N GLU A 125 7.00 21.58 5.58
CA GLU A 125 7.42 22.73 4.76
C GLU A 125 6.23 23.53 4.17
N GLN A 126 5.02 22.99 4.15
CA GLN A 126 3.84 23.69 3.60
C GLN A 126 3.02 24.48 4.65
N LYS A 127 3.50 24.62 5.89
CA LYS A 127 2.78 25.33 6.97
C LYS A 127 3.45 26.62 7.46
N GLU A 128 4.55 27.06 6.86
CA GLU A 128 5.32 28.22 7.35
C GLU A 128 5.18 29.50 6.49
N ASP A 129 4.39 29.49 5.42
CA ASP A 129 4.16 30.67 4.56
C ASP A 129 2.73 31.22 4.66
N THR A 130 2.24 31.56 5.86
CA THR A 130 1.19 32.60 6.00
C THR A 130 1.24 33.18 7.42
N LYS A 131 2.08 34.19 7.65
CA LYS A 131 1.85 35.12 8.75
C LYS A 131 2.40 36.53 8.47
N GLU A 132 1.44 37.42 8.25
CA GLU A 132 1.39 38.85 8.60
C GLU A 132 2.18 39.86 7.73
N GLU A 133 1.42 40.54 6.85
CA GLU A 133 1.70 41.88 6.35
C GLU A 133 1.95 42.86 7.52
N PRO A 134 3.02 43.67 7.50
CA PRO A 134 3.21 44.77 8.44
C PRO A 134 2.25 45.93 8.19
N LYS A 135 1.86 46.53 9.31
CA LYS A 135 0.84 47.56 9.50
C LYS A 135 1.13 48.89 8.79
N GLU A 136 0.02 49.48 8.36
CA GLU A 136 -0.31 50.86 8.03
C GLU A 136 0.68 51.96 8.47
N ASP A 137 0.96 52.85 7.50
CA ASP A 137 1.74 54.07 7.62
C ASP A 137 1.14 55.10 8.60
N SER A 138 2.06 55.64 9.40
CA SER A 138 2.13 56.90 10.15
C SER A 138 1.05 57.97 9.94
N ASN A 139 0.51 58.46 11.06
CA ASN A 139 -0.20 59.74 11.17
C ASN A 139 0.63 60.80 11.93
N GLU A 140 0.41 62.05 11.52
CA GLU A 140 0.52 63.33 12.25
C GLU A 140 1.90 63.89 12.69
N GLU A 141 2.44 64.73 11.80
CA GLU A 141 2.36 66.20 11.94
C GLU A 141 2.58 66.78 13.36
N GLN A 142 3.78 67.34 13.58
CA GLN A 142 4.00 68.42 14.54
C GLN A 142 4.98 69.44 13.95
N SER A 143 4.45 70.58 13.50
CA SER A 143 5.21 71.84 13.43
C SER A 143 4.27 73.06 13.47
N ALA A 144 4.46 73.85 14.54
CA ALA A 144 4.09 75.25 14.77
C ALA A 144 2.64 75.59 15.14
#